data_AF-A0A133ZXS6-F1
#
_entry.id   AF-A0A133ZXS6-F1
#
_cell.length_a   1.000
_cell.length_b   1.000
_cell.length_c   1.000
_cell.angle_alpha   90.00
_cell.angle_beta   90.00
_cell.angle_gamma   90.00
#
_symmetry.space_group_name_H-M   'P 1'
#
loop_
_entity.id
_entity.type
_entity.pdbx_description
1 polymer ?
#
loop_
_entity_poly.entity_id
_entity_poly.type
_entity_poly.pdbx_seq_one_letter_code
_entity_poly.pdbx_strand_id
1 'polypeptide(L)'
;MEKQKRSSMLLFLSKYSIKKEDSEKLEEDENHIIIEDNKDYDSYITENDKHKLAFPGCHTNDAPTRFLLKLAEHNEEPIDKIFCIVSKDVYNTKLPQLENKSSKLKLEKGKTAFDRFSALIKNEVGHSIEIIPIYYDFDPNNEDFDPKDKPTYIYNQIKTSDIGKLIYIDYTGGLRDSSLFMIALIRYLEFRGIVCKDIIYSDFFSNPKAIRNIRYIYDMFNMINGVSEFVGTGNARQLVDLQKKLENTTNNDIVKTFVDNLQDFSNAIAICDVSKIQTTIESISNAINTLEQDTSDDIFVQMFKTLIPTVKEKLYIDKTPPSILDLSQWCLDNNMLQQAVTIYNEKILSYYILNNYDDFKNELKKPIPKYRSYKDIHEAYKNLSKIWDEFNDSDGKRKKYTKQISDYIDAEIAKIHSHYKGFEVDNIKDYSVIVYKALKKIENQYTDTKTDGLSKDILREAPKFQDFMASFMDNKDIFIKCIKDKITKDIKPIFSLQELETSNPKLWRAMKYYHAIKILRNNINHVSGDVGGMNAKMQEYLEEKGLGDTTIAAGETFKFKLEKDFISETLKAAIEFSKEICKN
;
A
#
# COMPACT_ATOMS: atom_id res chain seq x y z
N MET A 1 20.03 -26.39 -18.49
CA MET A 1 21.10 -25.92 -17.60
C MET A 1 20.60 -24.66 -16.92
N GLU A 2 20.14 -24.74 -15.67
CA GLU A 2 20.05 -23.54 -14.84
C GLU A 2 21.44 -22.92 -14.78
N LYS A 3 21.56 -21.64 -15.15
CA LYS A 3 22.81 -20.91 -14.94
C LYS A 3 23.05 -20.90 -13.44
N GLN A 4 24.10 -21.58 -12.99
CA GLN A 4 24.58 -21.52 -11.61
C GLN A 4 24.62 -20.06 -11.17
N LYS A 5 23.95 -19.75 -10.05
CA LYS A 5 23.92 -18.38 -9.53
C LYS A 5 25.33 -18.04 -9.09
N ARG A 6 25.90 -16.96 -9.63
CA ARG A 6 27.22 -16.46 -9.22
C ARG A 6 27.05 -15.19 -8.38
N SER A 7 28.00 -14.96 -7.49
CA SER A 7 28.00 -13.81 -6.59
C SER A 7 29.33 -13.06 -6.61
N SER A 8 29.30 -11.84 -6.09
CA SER A 8 30.50 -11.03 -5.86
C SER A 8 30.77 -10.85 -4.37
N MET A 9 31.98 -10.45 -4.01
CA MET A 9 32.34 -9.97 -2.69
C MET A 9 32.78 -8.51 -2.75
N LEU A 10 32.44 -7.71 -1.74
CA LEU A 10 32.96 -6.36 -1.56
C LEU A 10 33.59 -6.22 -0.18
N LEU A 11 34.79 -5.64 -0.13
CA LEU A 11 35.52 -5.42 1.12
C LEU A 11 36.38 -4.15 1.08
N PHE A 12 36.67 -3.59 2.25
CA PHE A 12 37.77 -2.65 2.42
C PHE A 12 39.04 -3.42 2.76
N LEU A 13 40.07 -3.29 1.91
CA LEU A 13 41.33 -3.99 2.14
C LEU A 13 42.19 -3.19 3.12
N SER A 14 42.59 -3.86 4.21
CA SER A 14 43.34 -3.22 5.28
C SER A 14 44.82 -3.06 4.95
N LYS A 15 45.46 -2.06 5.56
CA LYS A 15 46.91 -1.88 5.49
C LYS A 15 47.62 -3.10 6.08
N TYR A 16 48.67 -3.54 5.40
CA TYR A 16 49.56 -4.57 5.93
C TYR A 16 50.30 -4.04 7.17
N SER A 17 50.21 -4.77 8.28
CA SER A 17 50.91 -4.44 9.52
C SER A 17 52.04 -5.43 9.77
N ILE A 18 53.27 -4.94 9.80
CA ILE A 18 54.46 -5.74 10.14
C ILE A 18 54.57 -5.81 11.66
N LYS A 19 54.82 -7.00 12.22
CA LYS A 19 55.04 -7.17 13.66
C LYS A 19 56.34 -6.47 14.05
N LYS A 20 56.41 -5.95 15.27
CA LYS A 20 57.59 -5.23 15.77
C LYS A 20 58.89 -6.05 15.61
N GLU A 21 58.85 -7.32 15.97
CA GLU A 21 60.01 -8.23 15.86
C GLU A 21 60.51 -8.39 14.41
N ASP A 22 59.59 -8.48 13.44
CA ASP A 22 59.96 -8.59 12.02
C ASP A 22 60.43 -7.25 11.46
N SER A 23 59.91 -6.14 11.98
CA SER A 23 60.40 -4.79 11.67
C SER A 23 61.84 -4.59 12.13
N GLU A 24 62.17 -4.99 13.36
CA GLU A 24 63.54 -4.90 13.89
C GLU A 24 64.52 -5.75 13.06
N LYS A 25 64.12 -6.96 12.66
CA LYS A 25 64.94 -7.81 11.78
C LYS A 25 65.14 -7.23 10.39
N LEU A 26 64.15 -6.52 9.85
CA LEU A 26 64.26 -5.85 8.55
C LEU A 26 65.19 -4.64 8.57
N GLU A 27 65.37 -4.00 9.74
CA GLU A 27 66.39 -2.97 9.93
C GLU A 27 67.81 -3.55 9.95
N GLU A 28 67.97 -4.80 10.43
CA GLU A 28 69.25 -5.52 10.45
C GLU A 28 69.59 -6.21 9.12
N ASP A 29 68.59 -6.79 8.45
CA ASP A 29 68.69 -7.46 7.15
C ASP A 29 67.48 -7.10 6.27
N GLU A 30 67.69 -6.22 5.29
CA GLU A 30 66.65 -5.80 4.35
C GLU A 30 66.07 -6.95 3.49
N ASN A 31 66.70 -8.12 3.47
CA ASN A 31 66.22 -9.32 2.78
C ASN A 31 65.58 -10.35 3.73
N HIS A 32 65.35 -9.98 4.99
CA HIS A 32 64.64 -10.82 5.94
C HIS A 32 63.28 -11.24 5.38
N ILE A 33 63.02 -12.55 5.37
CA ILE A 33 61.74 -13.13 4.92
C ILE A 33 60.81 -13.18 6.12
N ILE A 34 59.68 -12.48 6.04
CA ILE A 34 58.64 -12.56 7.07
C ILE A 34 57.86 -13.86 6.87
N ILE A 35 57.81 -14.68 7.93
CA ILE A 35 56.97 -15.87 7.99
C ILE A 35 55.63 -15.50 8.62
N GLU A 36 54.57 -15.61 7.82
CA GLU A 36 53.21 -15.39 8.29
C GLU A 36 52.65 -16.64 8.96
N ASP A 37 52.41 -16.55 10.27
CA ASP A 37 51.70 -17.57 11.03
C ASP A 37 50.21 -17.24 11.12
N ASN A 38 49.37 -18.20 10.73
CA ASN A 38 47.93 -18.07 10.81
C ASN A 38 47.45 -18.17 12.27
N LYS A 39 46.52 -17.31 12.67
CA LYS A 39 45.69 -17.51 13.86
C LYS A 39 44.31 -17.98 13.44
N ASP A 40 43.75 -18.94 14.16
CA ASP A 40 42.40 -19.42 13.88
C ASP A 40 41.34 -18.46 14.43
N TYR A 41 40.32 -18.21 13.62
CA TYR A 41 39.11 -17.47 13.97
C TYR A 41 37.94 -18.44 13.93
N ASP A 42 37.26 -18.59 15.06
CA ASP A 42 36.05 -19.39 15.15
C ASP A 42 34.92 -18.68 14.40
N SER A 43 34.40 -19.31 13.35
CA SER A 43 33.17 -18.84 12.71
C SER A 43 32.00 -19.70 13.15
N TYR A 44 30.85 -19.06 13.21
CA TYR A 44 29.57 -19.70 13.42
C TYR A 44 28.79 -19.53 12.12
N ILE A 45 28.57 -20.61 11.38
CA ILE A 45 27.79 -20.58 10.13
C ILE A 45 26.34 -20.17 10.45
N THR A 46 25.83 -20.60 11.60
CA THR A 46 24.62 -20.08 12.26
C THR A 46 24.84 -20.05 13.77
N GLU A 47 24.14 -19.17 14.51
CA GLU A 47 24.24 -19.12 16.00
C GLU A 47 23.88 -20.46 16.67
N ASN A 48 23.18 -21.35 15.96
CA ASN A 48 22.75 -22.67 16.43
C ASN A 48 23.60 -23.85 15.90
N ASP A 49 24.64 -23.59 15.10
CA ASP A 49 25.48 -24.65 14.55
C ASP A 49 26.48 -25.16 15.60
N LYS A 50 26.34 -26.42 16.02
CA LYS A 50 27.29 -27.06 16.95
C LYS A 50 28.65 -27.35 16.29
N HIS A 51 28.75 -27.21 14.98
CA HIS A 51 29.97 -27.42 14.20
C HIS A 51 30.72 -26.10 14.01
N LYS A 52 31.56 -25.77 14.99
CA LYS A 52 32.54 -24.68 14.85
C LYS A 52 33.45 -24.95 13.65
N LEU A 53 33.46 -24.03 12.69
CA LEU A 53 34.48 -24.01 11.65
C LEU A 53 35.48 -22.91 11.97
N ALA A 54 36.73 -23.31 12.19
CA ALA A 54 37.85 -22.40 12.34
C ALA A 54 38.34 -21.97 10.96
N PHE A 55 38.51 -20.66 10.78
CA PHE A 55 39.09 -20.06 9.59
C PHE A 55 40.39 -19.36 9.97
N PRO A 56 41.53 -19.78 9.41
CA PRO A 56 42.80 -19.13 9.71
C PRO A 56 42.79 -17.69 9.19
N GLY A 57 43.61 -16.83 9.76
CA GLY A 57 43.90 -15.49 9.25
C GLY A 57 45.17 -14.92 9.88
N CYS A 58 46.02 -14.31 9.05
CA CYS A 58 47.19 -13.57 9.53
C CYS A 58 46.87 -12.07 9.57
N HIS A 59 46.21 -11.58 8.52
CA HIS A 59 45.78 -10.18 8.38
C HIS A 59 44.26 -10.02 8.43
N THR A 60 43.82 -8.78 8.60
CA THR A 60 42.44 -8.39 8.89
C THR A 60 41.40 -9.04 7.98
N ASN A 61 41.66 -9.10 6.66
CA ASN A 61 40.69 -9.60 5.68
C ASN A 61 40.80 -11.11 5.40
N ASP A 62 41.79 -11.82 5.95
CA ASP A 62 42.10 -13.21 5.57
C ASP A 62 40.99 -14.20 5.97
N ALA A 63 40.76 -14.32 7.28
CA ALA A 63 39.72 -15.18 7.85
C ALA A 63 38.30 -14.85 7.34
N PRO A 64 37.84 -13.58 7.33
CA PRO A 64 36.50 -13.25 6.86
C PRO A 64 36.29 -13.58 5.37
N THR A 65 37.31 -13.35 4.52
CA THR A 65 37.23 -13.71 3.10
C THR A 65 37.09 -15.22 2.90
N ARG A 66 37.93 -16.01 3.60
CA ARG A 66 37.85 -17.49 3.54
C ARG A 66 36.48 -18.01 3.98
N PHE A 67 35.94 -17.42 5.04
CA PHE A 67 34.59 -17.74 5.50
C PHE A 67 33.53 -17.47 4.43
N LEU A 68 33.52 -16.26 3.85
CA LEU A 68 32.55 -15.89 2.83
C LEU A 68 32.64 -16.74 1.56
N LEU A 69 33.86 -17.10 1.12
CA LEU A 69 34.05 -18.02 -0.01
C LEU A 69 33.37 -19.36 0.25
N LYS A 70 33.60 -19.95 1.43
CA LYS A 70 33.00 -21.23 1.82
C LYS A 70 31.49 -21.14 2.03
N LEU A 71 31.00 -20.04 2.60
CA LEU A 71 29.57 -19.78 2.78
C LEU A 71 28.84 -19.66 1.44
N ALA A 72 29.43 -18.94 0.48
CA ALA A 72 28.88 -18.78 -0.86
C ALA A 72 28.84 -20.11 -1.64
N GLU A 73 29.87 -20.94 -1.51
CA GLU A 73 29.88 -22.30 -2.06
C GLU A 73 28.78 -23.17 -1.44
N HIS A 74 28.63 -23.13 -0.11
CA HIS A 74 27.59 -23.88 0.60
C HIS A 74 26.18 -23.48 0.16
N ASN A 75 25.96 -22.20 -0.13
CA ASN A 75 24.68 -21.68 -0.60
C ASN A 75 24.44 -21.88 -2.11
N GLU A 76 25.31 -22.62 -2.81
CA GLU A 76 25.27 -22.81 -4.27
C GLU A 76 25.35 -21.49 -5.08
N GLU A 77 25.97 -20.48 -4.49
CA GLU A 77 26.11 -19.12 -5.02
C GLU A 77 27.59 -18.68 -5.06
N PRO A 78 28.53 -19.46 -5.66
CA PRO A 78 29.96 -19.24 -5.51
C PRO A 78 30.40 -17.84 -5.98
N ILE A 79 31.39 -17.30 -5.27
CA ILE A 79 31.97 -15.99 -5.55
C ILE A 79 32.98 -16.13 -6.68
N ASP A 80 32.79 -15.38 -7.77
CA ASP A 80 33.74 -15.32 -8.89
C ASP A 80 34.43 -13.96 -9.04
N LYS A 81 33.98 -12.94 -8.31
CA LYS A 81 34.61 -11.61 -8.27
C LYS A 81 34.73 -11.07 -6.86
N ILE A 82 35.88 -10.48 -6.54
CA ILE A 82 36.14 -9.79 -5.28
C ILE A 82 36.55 -8.34 -5.59
N PHE A 83 35.71 -7.40 -5.17
CA PHE A 83 35.96 -5.97 -5.26
C PHE A 83 36.63 -5.49 -3.97
N CYS A 84 37.88 -5.06 -4.07
CA CYS A 84 38.66 -4.58 -2.94
C CYS A 84 38.75 -3.05 -3.00
N ILE A 85 38.09 -2.36 -2.07
CA ILE A 85 38.29 -0.93 -1.88
C ILE A 85 39.67 -0.73 -1.24
N VAL A 86 40.56 -0.03 -1.93
CA VAL A 86 41.98 0.15 -1.57
C VAL A 86 42.33 1.62 -1.44
N SER A 87 43.01 2.00 -0.36
CA SER A 87 43.61 3.33 -0.24
C SER A 87 44.95 3.41 -0.99
N LYS A 88 45.43 4.62 -1.22
CA LYS A 88 46.73 4.90 -1.84
C LYS A 88 47.85 4.17 -1.12
N ASP A 89 47.82 4.17 0.21
CA ASP A 89 48.80 3.48 1.04
C ASP A 89 48.75 1.96 0.82
N VAL A 90 47.56 1.36 0.83
CA VAL A 90 47.36 -0.09 0.63
C VAL A 90 47.86 -0.52 -0.76
N TYR A 91 47.61 0.32 -1.76
CA TYR A 91 47.91 0.00 -3.16
C TYR A 91 49.37 0.28 -3.56
N ASN A 92 50.05 1.25 -2.92
CA ASN A 92 51.39 1.68 -3.32
C ASN A 92 52.51 1.23 -2.36
N THR A 93 52.20 0.97 -1.09
CA THR A 93 53.24 0.59 -0.11
C THR A 93 53.84 -0.76 -0.48
N LYS A 94 55.17 -0.78 -0.62
CA LYS A 94 55.93 -1.99 -0.96
C LYS A 94 56.21 -2.81 0.29
N LEU A 95 55.98 -4.11 0.17
CA LEU A 95 56.16 -5.10 1.24
C LEU A 95 57.50 -5.82 1.07
N PRO A 96 58.08 -6.31 2.18
CA PRO A 96 59.20 -7.24 2.15
C PRO A 96 58.79 -8.59 1.56
N GLN A 97 59.74 -9.53 1.43
CA GLN A 97 59.42 -10.88 1.01
C GLN A 97 58.60 -11.60 2.10
N LEU A 98 57.51 -12.25 1.72
CA LEU A 98 56.57 -12.91 2.63
C LEU A 98 56.40 -14.39 2.26
N GLU A 99 56.33 -15.26 3.26
CA GLU A 99 55.94 -16.65 3.08
C GLU A 99 54.91 -17.12 4.11
N ASN A 100 53.94 -17.91 3.69
CA ASN A 100 53.02 -18.63 4.57
C ASN A 100 52.93 -20.09 4.12
N LYS A 101 53.44 -21.01 4.92
CA LYS A 101 53.46 -22.44 4.56
C LYS A 101 52.06 -23.03 4.46
N SER A 102 51.14 -22.61 5.33
CA SER A 102 49.80 -23.16 5.43
C SER A 102 48.92 -22.77 4.24
N SER A 103 49.01 -21.52 3.76
CA SER A 103 48.29 -21.05 2.57
C SER A 103 49.11 -21.14 1.27
N LYS A 104 50.33 -21.70 1.34
CA LYS A 104 51.30 -21.74 0.23
C LYS A 104 51.61 -20.36 -0.36
N LEU A 105 51.43 -19.29 0.42
CA LEU A 105 51.75 -17.93 -0.01
C LEU A 105 53.27 -17.79 -0.14
N LYS A 106 53.70 -17.30 -1.30
CA LYS A 106 55.06 -16.79 -1.53
C LYS A 106 54.94 -15.47 -2.28
N LEU A 107 55.37 -14.39 -1.65
CA LEU A 107 55.30 -13.06 -2.23
C LEU A 107 56.70 -12.45 -2.27
N GLU A 108 57.14 -12.08 -3.46
CA GLU A 108 58.43 -11.43 -3.68
C GLU A 108 58.47 -10.02 -3.06
N LYS A 109 59.68 -9.55 -2.70
CA LYS A 109 59.91 -8.17 -2.26
C LYS A 109 59.44 -7.17 -3.31
N GLY A 110 58.81 -6.07 -2.87
CA GLY A 110 58.34 -5.00 -3.77
C GLY A 110 56.89 -5.16 -4.27
N LYS A 111 56.17 -6.18 -3.79
CA LYS A 111 54.72 -6.34 -3.98
C LYS A 111 53.93 -5.56 -2.92
N THR A 112 52.63 -5.40 -3.10
CA THR A 112 51.79 -4.57 -2.20
C THR A 112 50.83 -5.41 -1.37
N ALA A 113 50.08 -4.78 -0.47
CA ALA A 113 49.06 -5.48 0.33
C ALA A 113 47.96 -6.07 -0.57
N PHE A 114 47.60 -5.38 -1.66
CA PHE A 114 46.67 -5.90 -2.67
C PHE A 114 47.23 -7.13 -3.39
N ASP A 115 48.51 -7.10 -3.77
CA ASP A 115 49.17 -8.26 -4.39
C ASP A 115 49.22 -9.46 -3.43
N ARG A 116 49.54 -9.21 -2.15
CA ARG A 116 49.57 -10.22 -1.09
C ARG A 116 48.22 -10.89 -0.93
N PHE A 117 47.15 -10.10 -0.79
CA PHE A 117 45.78 -10.62 -0.67
C PHE A 117 45.38 -11.40 -1.92
N SER A 118 45.68 -10.87 -3.10
CA SER A 118 45.36 -11.52 -4.37
C SER A 118 46.06 -12.88 -4.53
N ALA A 119 47.34 -12.95 -4.17
CA ALA A 119 48.12 -14.19 -4.21
C ALA A 119 47.56 -15.22 -3.20
N LEU A 120 47.19 -14.76 -2.00
CA LEU A 120 46.60 -15.63 -0.97
C LEU A 120 45.34 -16.32 -1.50
N ILE A 121 44.38 -15.55 -2.01
CA ILE A 121 43.10 -16.09 -2.48
C ILE A 121 43.31 -17.00 -3.69
N LYS A 122 44.11 -16.59 -4.69
CA LYS A 122 44.36 -17.41 -5.88
C LYS A 122 45.05 -18.74 -5.56
N ASN A 123 45.89 -18.80 -4.53
CA ASN A 123 46.53 -20.04 -4.09
C ASN A 123 45.56 -21.02 -3.43
N GLU A 124 44.48 -20.52 -2.83
CA GLU A 124 43.52 -21.34 -2.08
C GLU A 124 42.37 -21.84 -2.94
N VAL A 125 41.80 -20.98 -3.79
CA VAL A 125 40.61 -21.30 -4.60
C VAL A 125 40.87 -21.32 -6.11
N GLY A 126 42.10 -21.04 -6.55
CA GLY A 126 42.49 -21.05 -7.95
C GLY A 126 42.34 -19.70 -8.67
N HIS A 127 42.72 -19.67 -9.95
CA HIS A 127 42.80 -18.43 -10.75
C HIS A 127 41.47 -18.01 -11.39
N SER A 128 40.38 -18.72 -11.09
CA SER A 128 39.04 -18.44 -11.64
C SER A 128 38.36 -17.23 -11.01
N ILE A 129 38.80 -16.80 -9.83
CA ILE A 129 38.26 -15.61 -9.16
C ILE A 129 38.99 -14.35 -9.67
N GLU A 130 38.21 -13.39 -10.14
CA GLU A 130 38.68 -12.06 -10.51
C GLU A 130 38.77 -11.17 -9.26
N ILE A 131 39.93 -10.54 -9.02
CA ILE A 131 40.14 -9.65 -7.86
C ILE A 131 40.42 -8.25 -8.40
N ILE A 132 39.53 -7.31 -8.09
CA ILE A 132 39.42 -6.02 -8.75
C ILE A 132 39.64 -4.91 -7.72
N PRO A 133 40.64 -4.02 -7.89
CA PRO A 133 40.81 -2.88 -7.02
C PRO A 133 39.77 -1.80 -7.33
N ILE A 134 39.21 -1.21 -6.29
CA ILE A 134 38.39 0.00 -6.32
C ILE A 134 39.15 1.07 -5.55
N TYR A 135 39.61 2.12 -6.23
CA TYR A 135 40.49 3.10 -5.62
C TYR A 135 39.69 4.08 -4.76
N TYR A 136 40.09 4.22 -3.49
CA TYR A 136 39.34 4.92 -2.46
C TYR A 136 39.62 6.42 -2.41
N ASP A 137 40.90 6.78 -2.33
CA ASP A 137 41.38 8.15 -2.04
C ASP A 137 42.45 8.64 -3.02
N PHE A 138 42.55 7.99 -4.17
CA PHE A 138 43.45 8.36 -5.26
C PHE A 138 42.92 7.82 -6.60
N ASP A 139 43.42 8.37 -7.70
CA ASP A 139 43.27 7.82 -9.04
C ASP A 139 44.67 7.47 -9.57
N PRO A 140 44.94 6.21 -9.98
CA PRO A 140 46.25 5.84 -10.53
C PRO A 140 46.59 6.57 -11.84
N ASN A 141 45.60 7.15 -12.53
CA ASN A 141 45.77 7.88 -13.79
C ASN A 141 45.67 9.40 -13.62
N ASN A 142 45.43 9.91 -12.40
CA ASN A 142 45.31 11.34 -12.15
C ASN A 142 45.92 11.72 -10.80
N GLU A 143 47.00 12.50 -10.84
CA GLU A 143 47.74 12.93 -9.65
C GLU A 143 47.00 14.00 -8.83
N ASP A 144 46.08 14.75 -9.44
CA ASP A 144 45.33 15.88 -8.83
C ASP A 144 44.00 15.45 -8.20
N PHE A 145 43.98 14.32 -7.51
CA PHE A 145 42.75 13.79 -6.88
C PHE A 145 42.34 14.61 -5.64
N ASP A 146 41.20 15.31 -5.69
CA ASP A 146 40.64 16.03 -4.53
C ASP A 146 39.94 15.04 -3.57
N PRO A 147 40.26 15.03 -2.27
CA PRO A 147 39.54 14.25 -1.26
C PRO A 147 38.01 14.40 -1.26
N LYS A 148 37.46 15.52 -1.75
CA LYS A 148 36.00 15.72 -1.90
C LYS A 148 35.38 14.83 -2.98
N ASP A 149 36.18 14.38 -3.94
CA ASP A 149 35.72 13.56 -5.06
C ASP A 149 35.62 12.07 -4.70
N LYS A 150 36.14 11.64 -3.55
CA LYS A 150 36.14 10.23 -3.09
C LYS A 150 34.80 9.50 -3.28
N PRO A 151 33.66 10.01 -2.77
CA PRO A 151 32.40 9.27 -2.88
C PRO A 151 31.96 9.13 -4.33
N THR A 152 32.08 10.20 -5.12
CA THR A 152 31.72 10.24 -6.54
C THR A 152 32.58 9.29 -7.36
N TYR A 153 33.89 9.28 -7.09
CA TYR A 153 34.85 8.47 -7.82
C TYR A 153 34.65 6.97 -7.57
N ILE A 154 34.48 6.57 -6.30
CA ILE A 154 34.18 5.17 -5.94
C ILE A 154 32.83 4.76 -6.54
N TYR A 155 31.82 5.62 -6.45
CA TYR A 155 30.51 5.38 -7.04
C TYR A 155 30.62 5.13 -8.55
N ASN A 156 31.40 5.93 -9.27
CA ASN A 156 31.59 5.76 -10.72
C ASN A 156 32.26 4.42 -11.06
N GLN A 157 33.29 4.02 -10.30
CA GLN A 157 33.95 2.72 -10.47
C GLN A 157 32.97 1.55 -10.24
N ILE A 158 32.16 1.62 -9.17
CA ILE A 158 31.17 0.59 -8.84
C ILE A 158 30.01 0.58 -9.85
N LYS A 159 29.58 1.74 -10.33
CA LYS A 159 28.50 1.88 -11.32
C LYS A 159 28.85 1.15 -12.62
N THR A 160 30.09 1.27 -13.09
CA THR A 160 30.58 0.63 -14.33
C THR A 160 30.98 -0.83 -14.13
N SER A 161 31.13 -1.27 -12.89
CA SER A 161 31.51 -2.65 -12.58
C SER A 161 30.35 -3.63 -12.75
N ASP A 162 30.65 -4.82 -13.27
CA ASP A 162 29.71 -5.94 -13.33
C ASP A 162 29.75 -6.73 -12.02
N ILE A 163 28.98 -6.25 -11.03
CA ILE A 163 28.82 -6.86 -9.70
C ILE A 163 27.96 -8.14 -9.74
N GLY A 164 27.20 -8.37 -10.81
CA GLY A 164 26.23 -9.46 -10.86
C GLY A 164 24.95 -9.17 -10.05
N LYS A 165 24.29 -10.22 -9.55
CA LYS A 165 22.98 -10.12 -8.86
C LYS A 165 23.06 -10.29 -7.35
N LEU A 166 24.13 -10.88 -6.84
CA LEU A 166 24.29 -11.28 -5.45
C LEU A 166 25.62 -10.74 -4.94
N ILE A 167 25.64 -10.21 -3.71
CA ILE A 167 26.87 -9.69 -3.11
C ILE A 167 27.03 -10.08 -1.65
N TYR A 168 28.23 -10.51 -1.28
CA TYR A 168 28.68 -10.74 0.08
C TYR A 168 29.59 -9.61 0.54
N ILE A 169 29.46 -9.20 1.81
CA ILE A 169 30.20 -8.05 2.34
C ILE A 169 31.12 -8.48 3.48
N ASP A 170 32.41 -8.21 3.33
CA ASP A 170 33.35 -8.19 4.45
C ASP A 170 33.47 -6.76 4.99
N TYR A 171 32.95 -6.57 6.20
CA TYR A 171 32.91 -5.31 6.94
C TYR A 171 34.07 -5.17 7.94
N THR A 172 35.07 -6.06 7.87
CA THR A 172 36.16 -6.13 8.85
C THR A 172 37.19 -5.01 8.70
N GLY A 173 37.53 -4.64 7.47
CA GLY A 173 38.56 -3.64 7.17
C GLY A 173 38.03 -2.22 6.95
N GLY A 174 38.95 -1.27 6.75
CA GLY A 174 38.65 0.12 6.42
C GLY A 174 38.83 1.11 7.57
N LEU A 175 38.67 2.40 7.26
CA LEU A 175 38.70 3.50 8.23
C LEU A 175 37.36 3.61 8.97
N ARG A 176 37.33 4.24 10.15
CA ARG A 176 36.09 4.33 10.96
C ARG A 176 34.94 5.06 10.25
N ASP A 177 35.25 6.02 9.39
CA ASP A 177 34.29 6.74 8.55
C ASP A 177 33.84 5.92 7.32
N SER A 178 34.66 4.98 6.85
CA SER A 178 34.33 4.09 5.72
C SER A 178 33.17 3.12 6.02
N SER A 179 32.90 2.83 7.29
CA SER A 179 31.78 2.03 7.76
C SER A 179 30.41 2.59 7.32
N LEU A 180 30.17 3.90 7.51
CA LEU A 180 28.92 4.54 7.06
C LEU A 180 28.81 4.56 5.54
N PHE A 181 29.95 4.74 4.86
CA PHE A 181 30.00 4.73 3.41
C PHE A 181 29.67 3.34 2.83
N MET A 182 30.14 2.25 3.45
CA MET A 182 29.75 0.88 3.08
C MET A 182 28.23 0.68 3.14
N ILE A 183 27.57 1.18 4.19
CA ILE A 183 26.11 1.08 4.30
C ILE A 183 25.43 1.81 3.13
N ALA A 184 25.88 3.02 2.78
CA ALA A 184 25.36 3.77 1.65
C ALA A 184 25.59 3.05 0.30
N LEU A 185 26.75 2.42 0.12
CA LEU A 185 27.07 1.61 -1.05
C LEU A 185 26.16 0.38 -1.16
N ILE A 186 25.96 -0.36 -0.08
CA ILE A 186 25.06 -1.54 -0.07
C ILE A 186 23.65 -1.11 -0.46
N ARG A 187 23.14 0.01 0.07
CA ARG A 187 21.83 0.58 -0.29
C ARG A 187 21.73 0.92 -1.77
N TYR A 188 22.78 1.52 -2.33
CA TYR A 188 22.84 1.82 -3.76
C TYR A 188 22.83 0.55 -4.62
N LEU A 189 23.56 -0.49 -4.22
CA LEU A 189 23.57 -1.77 -4.93
C LEU A 189 22.20 -2.45 -4.88
N GLU A 190 21.50 -2.42 -3.73
CA GLU A 190 20.13 -2.92 -3.62
C GLU A 190 19.16 -2.12 -4.51
N PHE A 191 19.33 -0.80 -4.61
CA PHE A 191 18.57 0.02 -5.57
C PHE A 191 18.79 -0.40 -7.03
N ARG A 192 19.98 -0.89 -7.37
CA ARG A 192 20.28 -1.49 -8.69
C ARG A 192 19.73 -2.92 -8.87
N GLY A 193 19.05 -3.47 -7.87
CA GLY A 193 18.53 -4.83 -7.89
C GLY A 193 19.56 -5.91 -7.53
N ILE A 194 20.67 -5.52 -6.88
CA ILE A 194 21.68 -6.46 -6.38
C ILE A 194 21.31 -6.86 -4.96
N VAL A 195 21.17 -8.15 -4.71
CA VAL A 195 20.79 -8.67 -3.40
C VAL A 195 22.05 -8.83 -2.56
N CYS A 196 22.18 -8.03 -1.50
CA CYS A 196 23.14 -8.34 -0.45
C CYS A 196 22.74 -9.66 0.20
N LYS A 197 23.65 -10.62 0.32
CA LYS A 197 23.42 -11.94 0.96
C LYS A 197 23.76 -11.89 2.44
N ASP A 198 25.02 -11.63 2.78
CA ASP A 198 25.48 -11.53 4.15
C ASP A 198 26.48 -10.39 4.35
N ILE A 199 26.55 -9.90 5.58
CA ILE A 199 27.51 -8.89 6.03
C ILE A 199 28.21 -9.46 7.25
N ILE A 200 29.52 -9.65 7.15
CA ILE A 200 30.31 -10.27 8.22
C ILE A 200 31.43 -9.36 8.69
N TYR A 201 31.84 -9.56 9.93
CA TYR A 201 32.90 -8.81 10.59
C TYR A 201 33.73 -9.76 11.46
N SER A 202 35.05 -9.63 11.44
CA SER A 202 35.93 -10.39 12.33
C SER A 202 36.19 -9.63 13.63
N ASP A 203 35.73 -10.21 14.73
CA ASP A 203 35.95 -9.74 16.09
C ASP A 203 37.33 -10.18 16.58
N PHE A 204 38.32 -9.32 16.38
CA PHE A 204 39.70 -9.57 16.81
C PHE A 204 39.88 -9.58 18.32
N PHE A 205 38.94 -9.00 19.06
CA PHE A 205 39.03 -8.78 20.51
C PHE A 205 38.29 -9.84 21.31
N SER A 206 37.42 -10.65 20.69
CA SER A 206 36.81 -11.79 21.35
C SER A 206 37.83 -12.88 21.66
N ASN A 207 37.53 -13.67 22.69
CA ASN A 207 38.28 -14.88 23.02
C ASN A 207 37.31 -16.08 23.18
N PRO A 208 37.33 -17.07 22.26
CA PRO A 208 38.17 -17.12 21.06
C PRO A 208 37.83 -16.01 20.04
N LYS A 209 38.75 -15.71 19.13
CA LYS A 209 38.53 -14.76 18.03
C LYS A 209 37.38 -15.26 17.17
N ALA A 210 36.47 -14.39 16.75
CA ALA A 210 35.22 -14.82 16.12
C ALA A 210 34.91 -14.09 14.81
N ILE A 211 34.30 -14.78 13.85
CA ILE A 211 33.64 -14.15 12.70
C ILE A 211 32.14 -14.03 13.02
N ARG A 212 31.59 -12.82 12.95
CA ARG A 212 30.20 -12.51 13.29
C ARG A 212 29.43 -12.06 12.06
N ASN A 213 28.22 -12.56 11.90
CA ASN A 213 27.25 -11.99 10.96
C ASN A 213 26.58 -10.77 11.61
N ILE A 214 26.66 -9.63 10.95
CA ILE A 214 26.08 -8.36 11.41
C ILE A 214 24.98 -7.86 10.47
N ARG A 215 24.49 -8.72 9.59
CA ARG A 215 23.42 -8.37 8.65
C ARG A 215 22.16 -7.87 9.37
N TYR A 216 21.84 -8.42 10.54
CA TYR A 216 20.69 -7.98 11.34
C TYR A 216 20.72 -6.47 11.61
N ILE A 217 21.90 -5.86 11.82
CA ILE A 217 22.06 -4.41 12.01
C ILE A 217 21.64 -3.65 10.75
N TYR A 218 21.99 -4.15 9.57
CA TYR A 218 21.55 -3.57 8.30
C TYR A 218 20.03 -3.72 8.11
N ASP A 219 19.48 -4.86 8.50
CA ASP A 219 18.04 -5.15 8.40
C ASP A 219 17.20 -4.33 9.40
N MET A 220 17.77 -3.83 10.50
CA MET A 220 17.11 -2.83 11.36
C MET A 220 16.73 -1.55 10.58
N PHE A 221 17.54 -1.11 9.62
CA PHE A 221 17.19 0.02 8.76
C PHE A 221 16.02 -0.32 7.81
N ASN A 222 15.96 -1.56 7.31
CA ASN A 222 14.83 -2.03 6.50
C ASN A 222 13.53 -2.01 7.32
N MET A 223 13.62 -2.36 8.60
CA MET A 223 12.51 -2.27 9.53
C MET A 223 12.04 -0.84 9.67
N ILE A 224 12.92 0.10 10.06
CA ILE A 224 12.57 1.52 10.25
C ILE A 224 11.91 2.09 8.99
N ASN A 225 12.44 1.78 7.81
CA ASN A 225 11.85 2.24 6.54
C ASN A 225 10.47 1.62 6.28
N GLY A 226 10.30 0.31 6.52
CA GLY A 226 9.00 -0.35 6.34
C GLY A 226 7.93 0.16 7.31
N VAL A 227 8.33 0.51 8.53
CA VAL A 227 7.45 1.17 9.51
C VAL A 227 7.05 2.55 9.02
N SER A 228 8.03 3.35 8.61
CA SER A 228 7.77 4.70 8.11
C SER A 228 6.84 4.67 6.90
N GLU A 229 7.00 3.70 6.00
CA GLU A 229 6.09 3.47 4.87
C GLU A 229 4.69 3.11 5.36
N PHE A 230 4.56 2.15 6.27
CA PHE A 230 3.25 1.73 6.78
C PHE A 230 2.51 2.86 7.51
N VAL A 231 3.19 3.57 8.41
CA VAL A 231 2.63 4.69 9.16
C VAL A 231 2.26 5.86 8.25
N GLY A 232 3.02 6.06 7.17
CA GLY A 232 2.84 7.16 6.23
C GLY A 232 1.81 6.91 5.14
N THR A 233 1.61 5.67 4.69
CA THR A 233 0.74 5.36 3.53
C THR A 233 -0.10 4.09 3.69
N GLY A 234 -0.05 3.42 4.85
CA GLY A 234 -0.70 2.13 5.06
C GLY A 234 -0.11 0.97 4.26
N ASN A 235 1.08 1.12 3.66
CA ASN A 235 1.71 0.06 2.87
C ASN A 235 2.67 -0.78 3.72
N ALA A 236 2.44 -2.09 3.78
CA ALA A 236 3.22 -3.03 4.58
C ALA A 236 4.32 -3.77 3.78
N ARG A 237 4.48 -3.50 2.49
CA ARG A 237 5.34 -4.29 1.58
C ARG A 237 6.77 -4.47 2.09
N GLN A 238 7.42 -3.41 2.54
CA GLN A 238 8.79 -3.49 3.05
C GLN A 238 8.90 -4.34 4.34
N LEU A 239 7.87 -4.30 5.19
CA LEU A 239 7.83 -5.13 6.40
C LEU A 239 7.67 -6.61 6.04
N VAL A 240 6.85 -6.93 5.04
CA VAL A 240 6.69 -8.30 4.51
C VAL A 240 7.99 -8.80 3.88
N ASP A 241 8.67 -7.96 3.10
CA ASP A 241 9.95 -8.34 2.48
C ASP A 241 11.06 -8.54 3.53
N LEU A 242 11.05 -7.75 4.61
CA LEU A 242 11.93 -7.96 5.76
C LEU A 242 11.61 -9.27 6.49
N GLN A 243 10.34 -9.51 6.81
CA GLN A 243 9.89 -10.72 7.49
C GLN A 243 10.35 -11.99 6.76
N LYS A 244 10.23 -12.04 5.43
CA LYS A 244 10.74 -13.15 4.60
C LYS A 244 12.26 -13.36 4.73
N LYS A 245 13.03 -12.29 4.89
CA LYS A 245 14.48 -12.38 5.11
C LYS A 245 14.82 -12.93 6.50
N LEU A 246 13.95 -12.70 7.49
CA LEU A 246 14.13 -13.09 8.87
C LEU A 246 13.67 -14.53 9.20
N GLU A 247 12.97 -15.21 8.27
CA GLU A 247 12.38 -16.54 8.47
C GLU A 247 13.37 -17.60 9.01
N ASN A 248 14.67 -17.46 8.73
CA ASN A 248 15.70 -18.40 9.15
C ASN A 248 16.51 -17.96 10.39
N THR A 249 16.33 -16.73 10.86
CA THR A 249 17.19 -16.12 11.91
C THR A 249 16.44 -15.80 13.20
N THR A 250 15.11 -15.67 13.14
CA THR A 250 14.30 -15.32 14.31
C THR A 250 13.11 -16.25 14.42
N ASN A 251 12.90 -16.85 15.59
CA ASN A 251 11.75 -17.70 15.86
C ASN A 251 10.52 -16.85 16.20
N ASN A 252 9.89 -16.27 15.19
CA ASN A 252 8.99 -15.15 15.44
C ASN A 252 7.67 -15.23 14.68
N ASP A 253 6.96 -16.33 14.87
CA ASP A 253 5.55 -16.48 14.45
C ASP A 253 4.69 -15.28 14.91
N ILE A 254 5.06 -14.65 16.02
CA ILE A 254 4.40 -13.44 16.56
C ILE A 254 4.60 -12.23 15.64
N VAL A 255 5.85 -11.87 15.30
CA VAL A 255 6.13 -10.79 14.34
C VAL A 255 5.58 -11.10 12.96
N LYS A 256 5.67 -12.36 12.52
CA LYS A 256 5.06 -12.82 11.28
C LYS A 256 3.56 -12.57 11.27
N THR A 257 2.85 -13.01 12.31
CA THR A 257 1.41 -12.77 12.46
C THR A 257 1.08 -11.28 12.49
N PHE A 258 1.89 -10.46 13.17
CA PHE A 258 1.70 -9.01 13.20
C PHE A 258 1.86 -8.39 11.80
N VAL A 259 2.93 -8.71 11.08
CA VAL A 259 3.19 -8.18 9.73
C VAL A 259 2.15 -8.66 8.70
N ASP A 260 1.73 -9.92 8.77
CA ASP A 260 0.68 -10.47 7.89
C ASP A 260 -0.65 -9.69 8.08
N ASN A 261 -1.01 -9.35 9.32
CA ASN A 261 -2.19 -8.53 9.60
C ASN A 261 -2.05 -7.09 9.09
N LEU A 262 -0.86 -6.49 9.15
CA LEU A 262 -0.59 -5.17 8.53
C LEU A 262 -0.72 -5.26 6.99
N GLN A 263 -0.30 -6.38 6.39
CA GLN A 263 -0.43 -6.60 4.96
C GLN A 263 -1.89 -6.78 4.54
N ASP A 264 -2.71 -7.46 5.33
CA ASP A 264 -4.15 -7.58 5.09
C ASP A 264 -4.85 -6.22 5.16
N PHE A 265 -4.53 -5.40 6.16
CA PHE A 265 -4.99 -4.01 6.22
C PHE A 265 -4.55 -3.20 5.00
N SER A 266 -3.27 -3.31 4.63
CA SER A 266 -2.71 -2.64 3.46
C SER A 266 -3.45 -3.01 2.17
N ASN A 267 -3.75 -4.30 1.99
CA ASN A 267 -4.52 -4.81 0.87
C ASN A 267 -5.95 -4.25 0.87
N ALA A 268 -6.63 -4.29 2.02
CA ALA A 268 -8.00 -3.79 2.16
C ALA A 268 -8.10 -2.29 1.84
N ILE A 269 -7.16 -1.49 2.34
CA ILE A 269 -7.06 -0.05 2.06
C ILE A 269 -6.77 0.19 0.57
N ALA A 270 -5.84 -0.56 -0.03
CA ALA A 270 -5.46 -0.37 -1.43
C ALA A 270 -6.64 -0.56 -2.40
N ILE A 271 -7.51 -1.53 -2.14
CA ILE A 271 -8.73 -1.77 -2.94
C ILE A 271 -9.98 -1.05 -2.41
N CYS A 272 -9.85 -0.22 -1.36
CA CYS A 272 -10.95 0.48 -0.70
C CYS A 272 -12.06 -0.46 -0.16
N ASP A 273 -11.72 -1.68 0.27
CA ASP A 273 -12.67 -2.64 0.84
C ASP A 273 -12.97 -2.28 2.30
N VAL A 274 -13.85 -1.30 2.48
CA VAL A 274 -14.26 -0.75 3.79
C VAL A 274 -14.77 -1.83 4.74
N SER A 275 -15.44 -2.87 4.23
CA SER A 275 -15.92 -3.97 5.06
C SER A 275 -14.79 -4.76 5.71
N LYS A 276 -13.66 -4.95 5.01
CA LYS A 276 -12.50 -5.65 5.55
C LYS A 276 -11.63 -4.78 6.43
N ILE A 277 -11.56 -3.47 6.16
CA ILE A 277 -10.73 -2.54 6.95
C ILE A 277 -11.00 -2.72 8.46
N GLN A 278 -12.27 -2.73 8.87
CA GLN A 278 -12.61 -2.87 10.29
C GLN A 278 -12.15 -4.21 10.88
N THR A 279 -12.41 -5.32 10.19
CA THR A 279 -11.95 -6.65 10.63
C THR A 279 -10.42 -6.73 10.69
N THR A 280 -9.70 -6.10 9.75
CA THR A 280 -8.23 -6.08 9.78
C THR A 280 -7.69 -5.25 10.94
N ILE A 281 -8.35 -4.13 11.32
CA ILE A 281 -7.98 -3.35 12.52
C ILE A 281 -8.14 -4.21 13.79
N GLU A 282 -9.22 -4.99 13.88
CA GLU A 282 -9.45 -5.92 15.00
C GLU A 282 -8.38 -7.02 15.06
N SER A 283 -8.01 -7.61 13.91
CA SER A 283 -6.92 -8.60 13.83
C SER A 283 -5.57 -8.00 14.24
N ILE A 284 -5.27 -6.77 13.82
CA ILE A 284 -4.06 -6.05 14.24
C ILE A 284 -4.06 -5.82 15.75
N SER A 285 -5.19 -5.41 16.33
CA SER A 285 -5.32 -5.22 17.78
C SER A 285 -5.00 -6.51 18.56
N ASN A 286 -5.51 -7.65 18.09
CA ASN A 286 -5.21 -8.95 18.69
C ASN A 286 -3.72 -9.31 18.57
N ALA A 287 -3.10 -9.09 17.40
CA ALA A 287 -1.68 -9.35 17.19
C ALA A 287 -0.78 -8.45 18.05
N ILE A 288 -1.20 -7.19 18.26
CA ILE A 288 -0.53 -6.27 19.18
C ILE A 288 -0.53 -6.83 20.61
N ASN A 289 -1.67 -7.34 21.11
CA ASN A 289 -1.74 -7.91 22.45
C ASN A 289 -0.79 -9.10 22.62
N THR A 290 -0.67 -9.97 21.61
CA THR A 290 0.30 -11.07 21.62
C THR A 290 1.74 -10.55 21.60
N LEU A 291 2.03 -9.55 20.76
CA LEU A 291 3.34 -8.95 20.66
C LEU A 291 3.77 -8.24 21.95
N GLU A 292 2.86 -7.54 22.64
CA GLU A 292 3.12 -6.89 23.93
C GLU A 292 3.48 -7.89 25.04
N GLN A 293 2.90 -9.10 24.99
CA GLN A 293 3.12 -10.16 25.99
C GLN A 293 4.39 -10.97 25.75
N ASP A 294 5.01 -10.86 24.58
CA ASP A 294 6.24 -11.56 24.29
C ASP A 294 7.36 -11.10 25.25
N THR A 295 8.19 -12.02 25.76
CA THR A 295 9.29 -11.69 26.69
C THR A 295 10.67 -11.99 26.09
N SER A 296 10.76 -12.20 24.77
CA SER A 296 12.03 -12.46 24.10
C SER A 296 12.89 -11.20 24.04
N ASP A 297 14.21 -11.38 24.11
CA ASP A 297 15.20 -10.32 23.91
C ASP A 297 15.54 -10.12 22.41
N ASP A 298 14.71 -10.67 21.51
CA ASP A 298 14.89 -10.53 20.06
C ASP A 298 14.77 -9.05 19.65
N ILE A 299 15.81 -8.53 18.99
CA ILE A 299 15.89 -7.11 18.66
C ILE A 299 14.74 -6.67 17.74
N PHE A 300 14.28 -7.51 16.81
CA PHE A 300 13.18 -7.16 15.92
C PHE A 300 11.85 -7.16 16.68
N VAL A 301 11.60 -8.11 17.59
CA VAL A 301 10.45 -8.04 18.51
C VAL A 301 10.44 -6.73 19.27
N GLN A 302 11.57 -6.39 19.90
CA GLN A 302 11.68 -5.19 20.72
C GLN A 302 11.46 -3.93 19.90
N MET A 303 12.04 -3.85 18.70
CA MET A 303 11.77 -2.77 17.77
C MET A 303 10.28 -2.71 17.39
N PHE A 304 9.62 -3.84 17.10
CA PHE A 304 8.21 -3.85 16.70
C PHE A 304 7.31 -3.35 17.85
N LYS A 305 7.64 -3.71 19.09
CA LYS A 305 6.96 -3.19 20.29
C LYS A 305 7.04 -1.66 20.40
N THR A 306 8.18 -1.06 20.06
CA THR A 306 8.30 0.41 20.09
C THR A 306 7.36 1.12 19.12
N LEU A 307 6.84 0.41 18.11
CA LEU A 307 5.93 0.96 17.10
C LEU A 307 4.47 0.90 17.53
N ILE A 308 4.13 0.01 18.46
CA ILE A 308 2.76 -0.26 18.88
C ILE A 308 2.01 1.03 19.21
N PRO A 309 2.55 2.00 19.98
CA PRO A 309 1.85 3.25 20.22
C PRO A 309 1.49 4.02 18.94
N THR A 310 2.42 4.06 17.98
CA THR A 310 2.21 4.76 16.69
C THR A 310 1.16 4.04 15.85
N VAL A 311 1.22 2.71 15.77
CA VAL A 311 0.24 1.89 15.04
C VAL A 311 -1.14 2.02 15.70
N LYS A 312 -1.23 1.97 17.03
CA LYS A 312 -2.49 2.13 17.76
C LYS A 312 -3.11 3.51 17.51
N GLU A 313 -2.30 4.56 17.60
CA GLU A 313 -2.75 5.93 17.34
C GLU A 313 -3.30 6.07 15.91
N LYS A 314 -2.51 5.63 14.92
CA LYS A 314 -2.81 5.78 13.49
C LYS A 314 -3.99 4.93 13.03
N LEU A 315 -4.19 3.75 13.61
CA LEU A 315 -5.27 2.84 13.21
C LEU A 315 -6.49 2.91 14.13
N TYR A 316 -6.53 3.89 15.05
CA TYR A 316 -7.62 4.06 16.03
C TYR A 316 -7.86 2.82 16.91
N ILE A 317 -6.81 2.06 17.20
CA ILE A 317 -6.87 0.90 18.10
C ILE A 317 -7.06 1.41 19.54
N ASP A 318 -7.82 0.66 20.35
CA ASP A 318 -8.24 1.02 21.71
C ASP A 318 -9.12 2.29 21.79
N LYS A 319 -9.61 2.77 20.65
CA LYS A 319 -10.60 3.86 20.54
C LYS A 319 -11.93 3.30 20.05
N THR A 320 -12.97 4.15 20.03
CA THR A 320 -14.19 3.83 19.28
C THR A 320 -13.82 3.50 17.83
N PRO A 321 -14.35 2.41 17.24
CA PRO A 321 -14.06 2.03 15.87
C PRO A 321 -14.19 3.24 14.94
N PRO A 322 -13.20 3.48 14.06
CA PRO A 322 -13.19 4.69 13.25
C PRO A 322 -14.44 4.72 12.38
N SER A 323 -15.12 5.87 12.35
CA SER A 323 -16.22 6.05 11.40
C SER A 323 -15.67 6.07 9.98
N ILE A 324 -16.56 5.92 9.00
CA ILE A 324 -16.16 6.07 7.60
C ILE A 324 -15.50 7.42 7.29
N LEU A 325 -15.97 8.47 7.96
CA LEU A 325 -15.43 9.81 7.82
C LEU A 325 -14.02 9.89 8.41
N ASP A 326 -13.75 9.14 9.48
CA ASP A 326 -12.41 9.08 10.08
C ASP A 326 -11.46 8.28 9.19
N LEU A 327 -11.92 7.18 8.56
CA LEU A 327 -11.12 6.42 7.57
C LEU A 327 -10.81 7.25 6.31
N SER A 328 -11.77 8.02 5.81
CA SER A 328 -11.57 8.91 4.67
C SER A 328 -10.60 10.05 5.02
N GLN A 329 -10.76 10.66 6.20
CA GLN A 329 -9.83 11.68 6.70
C GLN A 329 -8.43 11.11 6.87
N TRP A 330 -8.31 9.90 7.43
CA TRP A 330 -7.04 9.23 7.60
C TRP A 330 -6.32 9.01 6.25
N CYS A 331 -7.03 8.53 5.22
CA CYS A 331 -6.44 8.38 3.89
C CYS A 331 -5.96 9.74 3.35
N LEU A 332 -6.72 10.81 3.60
CA LEU A 332 -6.36 12.16 3.17
C LEU A 332 -5.09 12.67 3.86
N ASP A 333 -5.00 12.53 5.18
CA ASP A 333 -3.86 12.97 5.99
C ASP A 333 -2.56 12.20 5.64
N ASN A 334 -2.70 11.00 5.07
CA ASN A 334 -1.61 10.12 4.66
C ASN A 334 -1.36 10.16 3.13
N ASN A 335 -1.80 11.21 2.43
CA ASN A 335 -1.60 11.43 0.99
C ASN A 335 -2.21 10.35 0.06
N MET A 336 -3.20 9.61 0.54
CA MET A 336 -3.89 8.54 -0.20
C MET A 336 -5.17 9.09 -0.84
N LEU A 337 -5.03 10.11 -1.69
CA LEU A 337 -6.18 10.87 -2.21
C LEU A 337 -7.24 10.01 -2.89
N GLN A 338 -6.82 9.06 -3.72
CA GLN A 338 -7.72 8.15 -4.44
C GLN A 338 -8.54 7.31 -3.47
N GLN A 339 -7.90 6.75 -2.45
CA GLN A 339 -8.55 5.97 -1.41
C GLN A 339 -9.49 6.86 -0.59
N ALA A 340 -9.04 8.07 -0.22
CA ALA A 340 -9.81 9.02 0.57
C ALA A 340 -11.14 9.41 -0.11
N VAL A 341 -11.10 9.78 -1.40
CA VAL A 341 -12.31 10.14 -2.16
C VAL A 341 -13.21 8.92 -2.42
N THR A 342 -12.62 7.73 -2.58
CA THR A 342 -13.38 6.50 -2.83
C THR A 342 -14.13 6.05 -1.59
N ILE A 343 -13.43 5.96 -0.44
CA ILE A 343 -14.01 5.63 0.87
C ILE A 343 -15.14 6.60 1.22
N TYR A 344 -14.92 7.92 1.03
CA TYR A 344 -15.98 8.90 1.23
C TYR A 344 -17.17 8.62 0.31
N ASN A 345 -16.93 8.55 -1.01
CA ASN A 345 -17.99 8.45 -2.00
C ASN A 345 -18.84 7.18 -1.83
N GLU A 346 -18.22 6.03 -1.56
CA GLU A 346 -18.95 4.76 -1.51
C GLU A 346 -19.88 4.60 -0.31
N LYS A 347 -19.66 5.38 0.76
CA LYS A 347 -20.27 5.09 2.06
C LYS A 347 -20.94 6.29 2.70
N ILE A 348 -20.59 7.52 2.31
CA ILE A 348 -21.23 8.72 2.86
C ILE A 348 -22.73 8.76 2.55
N LEU A 349 -23.11 8.25 1.38
CA LEU A 349 -24.51 8.17 0.96
C LEU A 349 -25.31 7.28 1.91
N SER A 350 -24.73 6.13 2.29
CA SER A 350 -25.28 5.26 3.32
C SER A 350 -25.39 5.97 4.66
N TYR A 351 -24.33 6.67 5.05
CA TYR A 351 -24.29 7.38 6.31
C TYR A 351 -25.39 8.46 6.41
N TYR A 352 -25.60 9.28 5.37
CA TYR A 352 -26.65 10.30 5.36
C TYR A 352 -28.06 9.73 5.44
N ILE A 353 -28.38 8.69 4.66
CA ILE A 353 -29.74 8.14 4.63
C ILE A 353 -30.05 7.34 5.87
N LEU A 354 -29.08 6.59 6.40
CA LEU A 354 -29.28 5.81 7.61
C LEU A 354 -29.54 6.70 8.84
N ASN A 355 -28.83 7.83 8.94
CA ASN A 355 -29.01 8.77 10.04
C ASN A 355 -30.25 9.67 9.87
N ASN A 356 -30.74 9.88 8.65
CA ASN A 356 -31.96 10.65 8.36
C ASN A 356 -33.14 9.78 7.92
N TYR A 357 -33.13 8.48 8.25
CA TYR A 357 -34.09 7.51 7.71
C TYR A 357 -35.54 7.83 8.10
N ASP A 358 -35.79 8.35 9.31
CA ASP A 358 -37.14 8.69 9.73
C ASP A 358 -37.69 9.94 9.04
N ASP A 359 -36.86 10.96 8.78
CA ASP A 359 -37.22 12.13 7.96
C ASP A 359 -37.51 11.69 6.52
N PHE A 360 -36.65 10.83 5.96
CA PHE A 360 -36.84 10.21 4.65
C PHE A 360 -38.15 9.39 4.58
N LYS A 361 -38.43 8.59 5.61
CA LYS A 361 -39.65 7.77 5.73
C LYS A 361 -40.91 8.62 5.93
N ASN A 362 -40.82 9.75 6.63
CA ASN A 362 -41.94 10.66 6.88
C ASN A 362 -42.30 11.46 5.62
N GLU A 363 -41.31 11.89 4.83
CA GLU A 363 -41.54 12.50 3.50
C GLU A 363 -42.19 11.53 2.51
N LEU A 364 -41.91 10.23 2.61
CA LEU A 364 -42.60 9.20 1.81
C LEU A 364 -44.06 8.97 2.26
N LYS A 365 -44.35 9.15 3.56
CA LYS A 365 -45.68 8.90 4.15
C LYS A 365 -46.65 10.08 4.01
N LYS A 366 -46.18 11.32 3.94
CA LYS A 366 -47.02 12.52 3.82
C LYS A 366 -46.37 13.53 2.86
N PRO A 367 -46.71 13.53 1.56
CA PRO A 367 -46.29 14.60 0.66
C PRO A 367 -46.78 15.94 1.22
N ILE A 368 -45.89 16.92 1.30
CA ILE A 368 -46.21 18.25 1.85
C ILE A 368 -47.44 18.80 1.11
N PRO A 369 -48.49 19.31 1.80
CA PRO A 369 -49.74 19.79 1.17
C PRO A 369 -49.57 20.97 0.20
N LYS A 370 -48.35 21.50 0.04
CA LYS A 370 -48.05 22.72 -0.72
C LYS A 370 -47.96 22.49 -2.24
N TYR A 371 -47.95 21.24 -2.69
CA TYR A 371 -47.81 20.90 -4.11
C TYR A 371 -49.17 20.84 -4.79
N ARG A 372 -49.39 21.75 -5.75
CA ARG A 372 -50.68 21.98 -6.40
C ARG A 372 -50.91 21.11 -7.63
N SER A 373 -49.90 20.36 -8.12
CA SER A 373 -50.02 19.54 -9.33
C SER A 373 -49.15 18.27 -9.36
N TYR A 374 -49.50 17.34 -10.26
CA TYR A 374 -48.77 16.09 -10.56
C TYR A 374 -47.31 16.30 -10.95
N LYS A 375 -47.02 17.41 -11.63
CA LYS A 375 -45.67 17.77 -12.09
C LYS A 375 -44.73 18.03 -10.90
N ASP A 376 -45.22 18.76 -9.90
CA ASP A 376 -44.42 19.20 -8.74
C ASP A 376 -43.98 18.03 -7.85
N ILE A 377 -44.80 16.99 -7.76
CA ILE A 377 -44.51 15.78 -6.97
C ILE A 377 -43.64 14.80 -7.78
N HIS A 378 -43.85 14.68 -9.09
CA HIS A 378 -43.02 13.83 -9.94
C HIS A 378 -41.56 14.33 -9.98
N GLU A 379 -41.35 15.64 -10.13
CA GLU A 379 -40.02 16.27 -10.07
C GLU A 379 -39.30 16.00 -8.74
N ALA A 380 -40.02 16.05 -7.61
CA ALA A 380 -39.43 15.93 -6.28
C ALA A 380 -38.92 14.51 -5.95
N TYR A 381 -39.61 13.46 -6.40
CA TYR A 381 -39.30 12.07 -6.01
C TYR A 381 -38.63 11.23 -7.11
N LYS A 382 -38.65 11.68 -8.37
CA LYS A 382 -37.92 11.09 -9.53
C LYS A 382 -36.44 10.83 -9.22
N ASN A 383 -35.87 11.67 -8.36
CA ASN A 383 -34.45 11.69 -8.08
C ASN A 383 -34.03 10.57 -7.08
N LEU A 384 -34.80 10.26 -6.03
CA LEU A 384 -34.35 9.42 -4.89
C LEU A 384 -34.00 7.95 -5.20
N SER A 385 -34.55 7.36 -6.26
CA SER A 385 -34.29 5.95 -6.61
C SER A 385 -32.85 5.64 -6.99
N LYS A 386 -32.18 6.56 -7.68
CA LYS A 386 -30.85 6.27 -8.23
C LYS A 386 -29.80 6.31 -7.12
N ILE A 387 -30.02 7.13 -6.09
CA ILE A 387 -29.26 7.09 -4.83
C ILE A 387 -29.36 5.69 -4.25
N TRP A 388 -30.57 5.14 -4.13
CA TRP A 388 -30.81 3.81 -3.54
C TRP A 388 -30.12 2.67 -4.31
N ASP A 389 -30.04 2.80 -5.64
CA ASP A 389 -29.34 1.83 -6.49
C ASP A 389 -27.82 1.92 -6.40
N GLU A 390 -27.28 3.10 -6.07
CA GLU A 390 -25.86 3.36 -5.84
C GLU A 390 -25.37 2.92 -4.43
N PHE A 391 -26.27 2.41 -3.57
CA PHE A 391 -25.90 1.85 -2.27
C PHE A 391 -25.13 0.53 -2.40
N ASN A 392 -23.93 0.51 -1.85
CA ASN A 392 -23.20 -0.72 -1.58
C ASN A 392 -23.77 -1.39 -0.31
N ASP A 393 -24.37 -2.58 -0.42
CA ASP A 393 -25.06 -3.30 0.69
C ASP A 393 -24.10 -4.14 1.55
N SER A 394 -22.88 -3.65 1.77
CA SER A 394 -21.87 -4.38 2.53
C SER A 394 -22.27 -4.63 3.99
N ASP A 395 -23.17 -3.82 4.54
CA ASP A 395 -23.66 -3.89 5.93
C ASP A 395 -25.09 -4.48 6.04
N GLY A 396 -25.67 -4.98 4.93
CA GLY A 396 -26.97 -5.67 4.89
C GLY A 396 -28.19 -4.77 5.14
N LYS A 397 -28.00 -3.47 5.36
CA LYS A 397 -29.08 -2.53 5.69
C LYS A 397 -29.91 -2.17 4.48
N ARG A 398 -29.33 -2.05 3.27
CA ARG A 398 -30.09 -1.79 2.03
C ARG A 398 -31.11 -2.90 1.81
N LYS A 399 -30.72 -4.17 2.02
CA LYS A 399 -31.63 -5.32 1.91
C LYS A 399 -32.78 -5.24 2.92
N LYS A 400 -32.49 -4.89 4.17
CA LYS A 400 -33.49 -4.69 5.23
C LYS A 400 -34.51 -3.62 4.85
N TYR A 401 -34.07 -2.46 4.37
CA TYR A 401 -34.97 -1.37 4.01
C TYR A 401 -35.69 -1.58 2.68
N THR A 402 -35.04 -2.22 1.70
CA THR A 402 -35.70 -2.64 0.44
C THR A 402 -36.87 -3.57 0.74
N LYS A 403 -36.68 -4.49 1.70
CA LYS A 403 -37.75 -5.35 2.20
C LYS A 403 -38.87 -4.52 2.87
N GLN A 404 -38.54 -3.57 3.75
CA GLN A 404 -39.55 -2.70 4.38
C GLN A 404 -40.36 -1.87 3.36
N ILE A 405 -39.72 -1.37 2.30
CA ILE A 405 -40.39 -0.64 1.21
C ILE A 405 -41.31 -1.58 0.43
N SER A 406 -40.84 -2.79 0.08
CA SER A 406 -41.69 -3.81 -0.55
C SER A 406 -42.89 -4.14 0.33
N ASP A 407 -42.67 -4.44 1.61
CA ASP A 407 -43.73 -4.79 2.56
C ASP A 407 -44.76 -3.65 2.70
N TYR A 408 -44.30 -2.39 2.65
CA TYR A 408 -45.18 -1.22 2.65
C TYR A 408 -46.00 -1.11 1.35
N ILE A 409 -45.37 -1.26 0.18
CA ILE A 409 -46.07 -1.27 -1.11
C ILE A 409 -47.10 -2.39 -1.15
N ASP A 410 -46.72 -3.59 -0.70
CA ASP A 410 -47.59 -4.75 -0.62
C ASP A 410 -48.79 -4.48 0.32
N ALA A 411 -48.56 -3.79 1.45
CA ALA A 411 -49.63 -3.35 2.35
C ALA A 411 -50.55 -2.29 1.74
N GLU A 412 -50.03 -1.31 1.00
CA GLU A 412 -50.82 -0.29 0.32
C GLU A 412 -51.68 -0.88 -0.80
N ILE A 413 -51.13 -1.81 -1.60
CA ILE A 413 -51.87 -2.54 -2.63
C ILE A 413 -52.96 -3.40 -1.98
N ALA A 414 -52.65 -4.07 -0.87
CA ALA A 414 -53.62 -4.88 -0.12
C ALA A 414 -54.78 -4.04 0.45
N LYS A 415 -54.52 -2.81 0.93
CA LYS A 415 -55.57 -1.87 1.37
C LYS A 415 -56.53 -1.51 0.24
N ILE A 416 -56.02 -1.26 -0.96
CA ILE A 416 -56.90 -0.97 -2.11
C ILE A 416 -57.71 -2.19 -2.51
N HIS A 417 -57.06 -3.34 -2.60
CA HIS A 417 -57.74 -4.58 -3.00
C HIS A 417 -58.83 -5.01 -2.01
N SER A 418 -58.70 -4.73 -0.71
CA SER A 418 -59.73 -5.09 0.28
C SER A 418 -60.98 -4.21 0.23
N HIS A 419 -60.90 -3.01 -0.38
CA HIS A 419 -62.01 -2.06 -0.44
C HIS A 419 -62.69 -2.01 -1.82
N TYR A 420 -62.22 -2.76 -2.81
CA TYR A 420 -62.53 -2.51 -4.22
C TYR A 420 -63.92 -2.93 -4.74
N LYS A 421 -64.79 -3.62 -3.99
CA LYS A 421 -66.08 -4.10 -4.54
C LYS A 421 -66.97 -2.95 -5.07
N GLY A 422 -66.96 -2.75 -6.39
CA GLY A 422 -67.77 -1.75 -7.10
C GLY A 422 -67.22 -0.31 -7.10
N PHE A 423 -65.91 -0.11 -6.88
CA PHE A 423 -65.33 1.22 -6.69
C PHE A 423 -64.86 1.91 -8.00
N GLU A 424 -65.17 3.20 -8.14
CA GLU A 424 -64.58 4.08 -9.16
C GLU A 424 -63.12 4.43 -8.82
N VAL A 425 -62.27 4.58 -9.85
CA VAL A 425 -60.83 4.83 -9.73
C VAL A 425 -60.51 6.09 -8.90
N ASP A 426 -61.36 7.12 -8.96
CA ASP A 426 -61.13 8.37 -8.24
C ASP A 426 -61.28 8.26 -6.73
N ASN A 427 -62.04 7.27 -6.24
CA ASN A 427 -62.18 6.98 -4.82
C ASN A 427 -60.93 6.30 -4.23
N ILE A 428 -60.06 5.72 -5.06
CA ILE A 428 -58.82 5.04 -4.63
C ILE A 428 -57.83 6.03 -4.00
N LYS A 429 -57.89 7.30 -4.40
CA LYS A 429 -57.00 8.37 -3.89
C LYS A 429 -57.10 8.53 -2.37
N ASP A 430 -58.29 8.32 -1.81
CA ASP A 430 -58.55 8.46 -0.38
C ASP A 430 -57.96 7.30 0.45
N TYR A 431 -57.69 6.16 -0.19
CA TYR A 431 -57.16 4.96 0.46
C TYR A 431 -55.66 4.76 0.22
N SER A 432 -55.15 5.11 -0.96
CA SER A 432 -53.71 5.12 -1.24
C SER A 432 -53.39 6.04 -2.42
N VAL A 433 -52.72 7.14 -2.13
CA VAL A 433 -52.24 8.09 -3.14
C VAL A 433 -51.24 7.43 -4.10
N ILE A 434 -50.45 6.46 -3.63
CA ILE A 434 -49.41 5.80 -4.43
C ILE A 434 -50.03 4.83 -5.43
N VAL A 435 -51.00 4.01 -5.00
CA VAL A 435 -51.70 3.08 -5.88
C VAL A 435 -52.63 3.82 -6.86
N TYR A 436 -53.33 4.86 -6.42
CA TYR A 436 -54.14 5.73 -7.29
C TYR A 436 -53.31 6.31 -8.45
N LYS A 437 -52.08 6.74 -8.17
CA LYS A 437 -51.17 7.28 -9.21
C LYS A 437 -50.72 6.21 -10.21
N ALA A 438 -50.36 5.02 -9.74
CA ALA A 438 -50.01 3.90 -10.62
C ALA A 438 -51.18 3.57 -11.57
N LEU A 439 -52.40 3.61 -11.05
CA LEU A 439 -53.64 3.40 -11.81
C LEU A 439 -53.94 4.52 -12.82
N LYS A 440 -53.87 5.79 -12.42
CA LYS A 440 -54.02 6.92 -13.37
C LYS A 440 -52.99 6.89 -14.49
N LYS A 441 -51.79 6.37 -14.24
CA LYS A 441 -50.77 6.20 -15.29
C LYS A 441 -51.10 5.06 -16.23
N ILE A 442 -51.68 3.97 -15.73
CA ILE A 442 -52.22 2.89 -16.56
C ILE A 442 -53.40 3.42 -17.39
N GLU A 443 -54.28 4.22 -16.80
CA GLU A 443 -55.38 4.91 -17.48
C GLU A 443 -54.90 5.85 -18.58
N ASN A 444 -53.92 6.72 -18.31
CA ASN A 444 -53.38 7.64 -19.30
C ASN A 444 -52.57 6.94 -20.41
N GLN A 445 -52.07 5.74 -20.14
CA GLN A 445 -51.37 4.91 -21.13
C GLN A 445 -52.33 3.96 -21.88
N TYR A 446 -53.59 3.90 -21.46
CA TYR A 446 -54.64 3.14 -22.13
C TYR A 446 -54.93 3.79 -23.49
N THR A 447 -54.44 3.14 -24.53
CA THR A 447 -54.78 3.41 -25.93
C THR A 447 -55.01 2.06 -26.59
N ASP A 448 -55.93 1.97 -27.55
CA ASP A 448 -56.30 0.72 -28.26
C ASP A 448 -55.10 -0.01 -28.94
N THR A 449 -53.89 0.53 -28.86
CA THR A 449 -52.72 0.02 -29.58
C THR A 449 -51.42 -0.17 -28.77
N LYS A 450 -51.26 0.34 -27.52
CA LYS A 450 -49.98 0.14 -26.77
C LYS A 450 -50.11 0.15 -25.23
N THR A 451 -50.03 -1.05 -24.63
CA THR A 451 -49.55 -1.25 -23.25
C THR A 451 -48.55 -2.41 -23.19
N ASP A 452 -47.61 -2.33 -22.25
CA ASP A 452 -46.43 -3.20 -22.16
C ASP A 452 -46.81 -4.60 -21.61
N GLY A 453 -46.57 -5.66 -22.39
CA GLY A 453 -46.61 -7.08 -21.97
C GLY A 453 -47.92 -7.58 -21.34
N LEU A 454 -47.96 -7.59 -20.00
CA LEU A 454 -48.90 -8.36 -19.16
C LEU A 454 -50.35 -7.88 -19.19
N SER A 455 -50.60 -6.65 -19.65
CA SER A 455 -51.93 -6.02 -19.71
C SER A 455 -52.60 -6.18 -21.08
N LYS A 456 -51.89 -6.66 -22.10
CA LYS A 456 -52.45 -6.88 -23.45
C LYS A 456 -53.49 -7.99 -23.49
N ASP A 457 -53.32 -9.04 -22.67
CA ASP A 457 -54.23 -10.19 -22.66
C ASP A 457 -55.61 -9.84 -22.04
N ILE A 458 -55.63 -8.95 -21.03
CA ILE A 458 -56.86 -8.45 -20.39
C ILE A 458 -57.57 -7.40 -21.28
N LEU A 459 -56.81 -6.59 -22.01
CA LEU A 459 -57.32 -5.58 -22.96
C LEU A 459 -58.12 -6.19 -24.12
N ARG A 460 -57.83 -7.44 -24.51
CA ARG A 460 -58.42 -8.10 -25.68
C ARG A 460 -59.90 -8.46 -25.48
N GLU A 461 -60.39 -8.46 -24.24
CA GLU A 461 -61.75 -8.84 -23.86
C GLU A 461 -62.64 -7.66 -23.44
N ALA A 462 -62.11 -6.42 -23.38
CA ALA A 462 -62.80 -5.27 -22.80
C ALA A 462 -62.60 -3.97 -23.64
N PRO A 463 -63.55 -3.61 -24.54
CA PRO A 463 -63.42 -2.47 -25.45
C PRO A 463 -63.61 -1.09 -24.79
N LYS A 464 -63.92 -1.03 -23.49
CA LYS A 464 -64.03 0.20 -22.70
C LYS A 464 -63.09 0.13 -21.50
N PHE A 465 -62.49 1.27 -21.15
CA PHE A 465 -61.57 1.39 -20.01
C PHE A 465 -62.20 0.92 -18.68
N GLN A 466 -63.51 1.14 -18.48
CA GLN A 466 -64.24 0.69 -17.28
C GLN A 466 -64.30 -0.85 -17.17
N ASP A 467 -64.54 -1.53 -18.29
CA ASP A 467 -64.60 -3.00 -18.36
C ASP A 467 -63.19 -3.60 -18.17
N PHE A 468 -62.17 -2.94 -18.73
CA PHE A 468 -60.76 -3.29 -18.51
C PHE A 468 -60.39 -3.15 -17.03
N MET A 469 -60.77 -2.05 -16.38
CA MET A 469 -60.45 -1.81 -14.98
C MET A 469 -61.11 -2.82 -14.04
N ALA A 470 -62.35 -3.22 -14.32
CA ALA A 470 -63.04 -4.27 -13.57
C ALA A 470 -62.31 -5.62 -13.67
N SER A 471 -61.99 -6.06 -14.89
CA SER A 471 -61.27 -7.33 -15.13
C SER A 471 -59.82 -7.29 -14.62
N PHE A 472 -59.13 -6.16 -14.78
CA PHE A 472 -57.76 -5.94 -14.34
C PHE A 472 -57.63 -6.01 -12.82
N MET A 473 -58.61 -5.50 -12.06
CA MET A 473 -58.58 -5.55 -10.60
C MET A 473 -59.12 -6.87 -10.02
N ASP A 474 -60.03 -7.56 -10.71
CA ASP A 474 -60.48 -8.90 -10.32
C ASP A 474 -59.35 -9.95 -10.46
N ASN A 475 -58.42 -9.75 -11.40
CA ASN A 475 -57.21 -10.56 -11.50
C ASN A 475 -56.12 -10.09 -10.52
N LYS A 476 -56.28 -10.46 -9.25
CA LYS A 476 -55.42 -10.05 -8.13
C LYS A 476 -53.93 -10.15 -8.40
N ASP A 477 -53.46 -11.26 -8.96
CA ASP A 477 -52.02 -11.48 -9.17
C ASP A 477 -51.46 -10.58 -10.28
N ILE A 478 -52.22 -10.38 -11.36
CA ILE A 478 -51.85 -9.47 -12.44
C ILE A 478 -51.91 -8.02 -11.97
N PHE A 479 -52.94 -7.64 -11.20
CA PHE A 479 -53.07 -6.33 -10.58
C PHE A 479 -51.87 -5.98 -9.71
N ILE A 480 -51.57 -6.84 -8.72
CA ILE A 480 -50.46 -6.65 -7.78
C ILE A 480 -49.15 -6.52 -8.57
N LYS A 481 -48.90 -7.43 -9.51
CA LYS A 481 -47.66 -7.42 -10.30
C LYS A 481 -47.52 -6.16 -11.15
N CYS A 482 -48.55 -5.77 -11.91
CA CYS A 482 -48.50 -4.57 -12.76
C CYS A 482 -48.40 -3.28 -11.94
N ILE A 483 -49.13 -3.15 -10.84
CA ILE A 483 -49.06 -1.97 -9.96
C ILE A 483 -47.68 -1.90 -9.30
N LYS A 484 -47.16 -3.01 -8.78
CA LYS A 484 -45.82 -3.09 -8.19
C LYS A 484 -44.74 -2.77 -9.23
N ASP A 485 -44.83 -3.32 -10.43
CA ASP A 485 -43.91 -3.01 -11.54
C ASP A 485 -44.01 -1.54 -11.94
N LYS A 486 -45.19 -0.93 -11.90
CA LYS A 486 -45.36 0.49 -12.26
C LYS A 486 -44.78 1.41 -11.21
N ILE A 487 -45.04 1.13 -9.93
CA ILE A 487 -44.44 1.83 -8.79
C ILE A 487 -42.91 1.67 -8.85
N THR A 488 -42.41 0.48 -9.17
CA THR A 488 -40.96 0.18 -9.25
C THR A 488 -40.28 0.79 -10.48
N LYS A 489 -40.94 0.84 -11.64
CA LYS A 489 -40.43 1.50 -12.87
C LYS A 489 -40.42 3.03 -12.72
N ASP A 490 -41.40 3.60 -12.03
CA ASP A 490 -41.49 5.07 -11.80
C ASP A 490 -40.45 5.58 -10.80
N ILE A 491 -39.91 4.67 -10.01
CA ILE A 491 -38.76 4.89 -9.14
C ILE A 491 -37.50 5.12 -10.02
N LYS A 492 -37.23 4.37 -11.10
CA LYS A 492 -36.06 4.61 -12.00
C LYS A 492 -36.26 5.80 -12.95
N PRO A 493 -35.74 7.03 -12.68
CA PRO A 493 -34.53 7.55 -13.38
C PRO A 493 -33.76 8.77 -12.76
N ILE A 494 -32.43 8.78 -12.97
CA ILE A 494 -31.43 9.89 -13.17
C ILE A 494 -31.61 11.26 -12.46
N PHE A 495 -30.64 11.58 -11.57
CA PHE A 495 -30.42 12.89 -10.90
C PHE A 495 -30.01 14.06 -11.81
N SER A 496 -30.56 15.25 -11.50
CA SER A 496 -29.88 16.54 -11.63
C SER A 496 -29.82 17.24 -10.26
N LEU A 497 -28.68 17.85 -9.91
CA LEU A 497 -28.44 18.51 -8.61
C LEU A 497 -29.33 19.77 -8.43
N GLN A 498 -29.69 20.41 -9.54
CA GLN A 498 -30.58 21.58 -9.61
C GLN A 498 -32.01 21.25 -9.14
N GLU A 499 -32.52 20.05 -9.44
CA GLU A 499 -33.84 19.61 -9.00
C GLU A 499 -33.87 19.33 -7.48
N LEU A 500 -32.81 18.73 -6.93
CA LEU A 500 -32.67 18.50 -5.49
C LEU A 500 -32.65 19.81 -4.67
N GLU A 501 -31.97 20.84 -5.18
CA GLU A 501 -31.88 22.16 -4.53
C GLU A 501 -33.27 22.76 -4.29
N THR A 502 -34.16 22.56 -5.26
CA THR A 502 -35.51 23.13 -5.25
C THR A 502 -36.51 22.25 -4.48
N SER A 503 -36.37 20.93 -4.57
CA SER A 503 -37.35 19.96 -4.05
C SER A 503 -37.07 19.47 -2.63
N ASN A 504 -35.79 19.29 -2.26
CA ASN A 504 -35.39 18.89 -0.92
C ASN A 504 -34.07 19.60 -0.51
N PRO A 505 -34.17 20.86 -0.03
CA PRO A 505 -32.99 21.67 0.30
C PRO A 505 -32.11 21.05 1.40
N LYS A 506 -32.69 20.31 2.35
CA LYS A 506 -31.94 19.63 3.41
C LYS A 506 -31.08 18.49 2.86
N LEU A 507 -31.68 17.61 2.06
CA LEU A 507 -30.98 16.49 1.42
C LEU A 507 -29.97 17.00 0.38
N TRP A 508 -30.32 18.03 -0.39
CA TRP A 508 -29.38 18.71 -1.28
C TRP A 508 -28.17 19.23 -0.51
N ARG A 509 -28.40 19.90 0.63
CA ARG A 509 -27.32 20.42 1.47
C ARG A 509 -26.41 19.26 1.89
N ALA A 510 -26.97 18.15 2.36
CA ALA A 510 -26.22 16.94 2.68
C ALA A 510 -25.41 16.39 1.50
N MET A 511 -26.01 16.36 0.31
CA MET A 511 -25.44 15.70 -0.86
C MET A 511 -24.53 16.57 -1.74
N LYS A 512 -24.48 17.89 -1.53
CA LYS A 512 -23.71 18.80 -2.41
C LYS A 512 -22.24 18.37 -2.56
N TYR A 513 -21.61 17.93 -1.47
CA TYR A 513 -20.23 17.46 -1.50
C TYR A 513 -20.10 16.03 -2.02
N TYR A 514 -21.10 15.16 -1.84
CA TYR A 514 -21.07 13.80 -2.40
C TYR A 514 -20.84 13.83 -3.91
N HIS A 515 -21.55 14.69 -4.63
CA HIS A 515 -21.42 14.80 -6.08
C HIS A 515 -20.08 15.41 -6.52
N ALA A 516 -19.60 16.45 -5.83
CA ALA A 516 -18.28 17.02 -6.08
C ALA A 516 -17.19 15.95 -5.92
N ILE A 517 -17.21 15.19 -4.81
CA ILE A 517 -16.26 14.09 -4.58
C ILE A 517 -16.45 12.96 -5.60
N LYS A 518 -17.68 12.67 -6.05
CA LYS A 518 -17.95 11.65 -7.09
C LYS A 518 -17.27 11.98 -8.41
N ILE A 519 -17.32 13.24 -8.82
CA ILE A 519 -16.66 13.75 -10.03
C ILE A 519 -15.15 13.65 -9.87
N LEU A 520 -14.61 14.13 -8.74
CA LEU A 520 -13.18 14.02 -8.45
C LEU A 520 -12.71 12.57 -8.50
N ARG A 521 -13.40 11.66 -7.81
CA ARG A 521 -13.10 10.22 -7.83
C ARG A 521 -13.16 9.62 -9.24
N ASN A 522 -14.19 9.95 -10.03
CA ASN A 522 -14.29 9.49 -11.42
C ASN A 522 -13.09 9.94 -12.26
N ASN A 523 -12.70 11.20 -12.12
CA ASN A 523 -11.59 11.76 -12.88
C ASN A 523 -10.23 11.22 -12.40
N ILE A 524 -10.07 10.95 -11.10
CA ILE A 524 -8.87 10.29 -10.54
C ILE A 524 -8.74 8.86 -11.05
N ASN A 525 -9.85 8.12 -11.15
CA ASN A 525 -9.84 6.72 -11.59
C ASN A 525 -9.74 6.55 -13.13
N HIS A 526 -10.20 7.52 -13.92
CA HIS A 526 -10.17 7.47 -15.39
C HIS A 526 -9.03 8.33 -15.96
N VAL A 527 -7.81 7.78 -16.00
CA VAL A 527 -6.71 8.28 -16.86
C VAL A 527 -6.85 7.79 -18.32
N SER A 528 -7.86 6.96 -18.64
CA SER A 528 -8.15 6.52 -20.02
C SER A 528 -9.55 6.95 -20.51
N GLY A 529 -9.56 7.98 -21.35
CA GLY A 529 -10.15 7.88 -22.69
C GLY A 529 -11.57 8.38 -22.94
N ASP A 530 -12.53 8.31 -22.03
CA ASP A 530 -13.91 8.72 -22.39
C ASP A 530 -14.72 9.20 -21.18
N VAL A 531 -14.77 10.52 -21.01
CA VAL A 531 -15.52 11.19 -19.94
C VAL A 531 -16.76 11.81 -20.56
N GLY A 532 -17.87 11.06 -20.61
CA GLY A 532 -19.12 11.49 -21.25
C GLY A 532 -19.71 12.80 -20.70
N GLY A 533 -20.53 13.47 -21.53
CA GLY A 533 -21.07 14.82 -21.30
C GLY A 533 -21.93 15.08 -20.05
N MET A 534 -22.10 14.08 -19.17
CA MET A 534 -22.77 14.22 -17.88
C MET A 534 -21.86 14.85 -16.80
N ASN A 535 -20.54 14.69 -16.91
CA ASN A 535 -19.59 15.30 -15.96
C ASN A 535 -19.37 16.79 -16.27
N ALA A 536 -19.36 17.21 -17.54
CA ALA A 536 -19.14 18.62 -17.92
C ALA A 536 -20.25 19.55 -17.38
N LYS A 537 -21.53 19.19 -17.58
CA LYS A 537 -22.66 19.96 -17.02
C LYS A 537 -22.67 20.00 -15.49
N MET A 538 -22.22 18.92 -14.86
CA MET A 538 -22.14 18.86 -13.39
C MET A 538 -20.99 19.70 -12.86
N GLN A 539 -19.90 19.80 -13.62
CA GLN A 539 -18.75 20.64 -13.30
C GLN A 539 -19.10 22.14 -13.41
N GLU A 540 -19.73 22.55 -14.51
CA GLU A 540 -20.26 23.92 -14.69
C GLU A 540 -21.18 24.33 -13.53
N TYR A 541 -22.05 23.41 -13.10
CA TYR A 541 -22.94 23.64 -11.95
C TYR A 541 -22.19 23.79 -10.62
N LEU A 542 -21.12 23.02 -10.38
CA LEU A 542 -20.34 23.14 -9.14
C LEU A 542 -19.52 24.44 -9.11
N GLU A 543 -19.03 24.88 -10.28
CA GLU A 543 -18.34 26.16 -10.47
C GLU A 543 -19.29 27.34 -10.22
N GLU A 544 -20.52 27.30 -10.76
CA GLU A 544 -21.58 28.30 -10.51
C GLU A 544 -21.87 28.44 -9.00
N LYS A 545 -21.79 27.34 -8.24
CA LYS A 545 -22.08 27.30 -6.81
C LYS A 545 -20.87 27.56 -5.90
N GLY A 546 -19.71 27.90 -6.47
CA GLY A 546 -18.51 28.24 -5.71
C GLY A 546 -17.90 27.06 -4.95
N LEU A 547 -18.08 25.83 -5.43
CA LEU A 547 -17.51 24.60 -4.87
C LEU A 547 -16.19 24.21 -5.57
N GLY A 548 -15.48 25.20 -6.12
CA GLY A 548 -14.25 25.14 -6.91
C GLY A 548 -13.41 26.39 -6.67
N ASP A 549 -12.08 26.31 -6.77
CA ASP A 549 -11.20 27.48 -6.54
C ASP A 549 -11.55 28.60 -7.54
N THR A 550 -11.94 29.77 -7.01
CA THR A 550 -12.64 30.81 -7.75
C THR A 550 -11.71 31.97 -8.06
N THR A 551 -11.09 31.93 -9.24
CA THR A 551 -10.68 33.15 -9.96
C THR A 551 -10.95 33.00 -11.46
N ILE A 552 -11.90 33.78 -11.96
CA ILE A 552 -12.37 33.76 -13.35
C ILE A 552 -11.70 34.90 -14.13
N ALA A 553 -11.27 34.61 -15.36
CA ALA A 553 -11.30 35.57 -16.46
C ALA A 553 -12.31 35.09 -17.51
N ALA A 554 -13.20 35.99 -17.95
CA ALA A 554 -14.23 35.67 -18.93
C ALA A 554 -13.59 35.38 -20.30
N GLY A 555 -13.76 34.16 -20.82
CA GLY A 555 -13.36 33.78 -22.19
C GLY A 555 -12.40 32.60 -22.30
N GLU A 556 -11.93 32.02 -21.20
CA GLU A 556 -11.06 30.85 -21.25
C GLU A 556 -11.85 29.55 -21.04
N THR A 557 -11.75 28.61 -21.99
CA THR A 557 -12.23 27.24 -21.81
C THR A 557 -11.43 26.55 -20.71
N PHE A 558 -12.13 26.21 -19.62
CA PHE A 558 -11.61 25.50 -18.45
C PHE A 558 -10.85 24.23 -18.87
N LYS A 559 -9.55 24.15 -18.54
CA LYS A 559 -8.86 22.87 -18.36
C LYS A 559 -8.85 22.60 -16.87
N PHE A 560 -9.78 21.77 -16.40
CA PHE A 560 -9.84 21.35 -14.99
C PHE A 560 -8.49 20.72 -14.63
N LYS A 561 -7.67 21.44 -13.87
CA LYS A 561 -6.37 20.94 -13.43
C LYS A 561 -6.62 20.36 -12.03
N LEU A 562 -6.65 19.03 -11.96
CA LEU A 562 -6.81 18.28 -10.71
C LEU A 562 -5.54 18.45 -9.87
N GLU A 563 -5.37 19.61 -9.26
CA GLU A 563 -4.26 19.89 -8.36
C GLU A 563 -4.54 19.23 -7.01
N LYS A 564 -3.48 18.69 -6.39
CA LYS A 564 -3.55 17.90 -5.15
C LYS A 564 -4.26 18.66 -4.04
N ASP A 565 -3.98 19.96 -3.92
CA ASP A 565 -4.47 20.81 -2.84
C ASP A 565 -5.98 21.04 -2.99
N PHE A 566 -6.47 21.29 -4.20
CA PHE A 566 -7.89 21.42 -4.49
C PHE A 566 -8.70 20.17 -4.10
N ILE A 567 -8.21 18.99 -4.46
CA ILE A 567 -8.86 17.71 -4.10
C ILE A 567 -8.89 17.55 -2.57
N SER A 568 -7.77 17.88 -1.93
CA SER A 568 -7.60 17.74 -0.48
C SER A 568 -8.53 18.68 0.29
N GLU A 569 -8.60 19.96 -0.09
CA GLU A 569 -9.46 20.96 0.54
C GLU A 569 -10.94 20.65 0.33
N THR A 570 -11.33 20.27 -0.89
CA THR A 570 -12.70 19.87 -1.19
C THR A 570 -13.14 18.68 -0.35
N LEU A 571 -12.26 17.67 -0.20
CA LEU A 571 -12.54 16.50 0.63
C LEU A 571 -12.56 16.84 2.13
N LYS A 572 -11.68 17.71 2.64
CA LYS A 572 -11.74 18.19 4.03
C LYS A 572 -13.08 18.87 4.32
N ALA A 573 -13.48 19.82 3.45
CA ALA A 573 -14.75 20.52 3.58
C ALA A 573 -15.95 19.55 3.54
N ALA A 574 -15.88 18.52 2.69
CA ALA A 574 -16.89 17.47 2.59
C ALA A 574 -16.99 16.64 3.89
N ILE A 575 -15.85 16.23 4.46
CA ILE A 575 -15.77 15.46 5.70
C ILE A 575 -16.30 16.29 6.88
N GLU A 576 -15.82 17.52 7.06
CA GLU A 576 -16.24 18.41 8.15
C GLU A 576 -17.74 18.67 8.11
N PHE A 577 -18.25 19.00 6.92
CA PHE A 577 -19.67 19.22 6.71
C PHE A 577 -20.51 17.98 7.01
N SER A 578 -20.03 16.80 6.62
CA SER A 578 -20.69 15.53 6.95
C SER A 578 -20.72 15.26 8.45
N LYS A 579 -19.63 15.57 9.16
CA LYS A 579 -19.55 15.45 10.62
C LYS A 579 -20.55 16.39 11.30
N GLU A 580 -20.74 17.61 10.77
CA GLU A 580 -21.72 18.57 11.28
C GLU A 580 -23.16 18.10 11.07
N ILE A 581 -23.49 17.62 9.86
CA ILE A 581 -24.84 17.14 9.54
C ILE A 581 -25.23 15.92 10.38
N CYS A 582 -24.29 15.05 10.72
CA CYS A 582 -24.60 13.82 11.46
C CYS A 582 -24.55 13.99 12.98
N LYS A 583 -24.10 15.14 13.50
CA LYS A 583 -24.22 15.49 14.92
C LYS A 583 -25.58 16.14 15.26
N ASN A 584 -26.21 16.76 14.27
CA ASN A 584 -27.54 17.39 14.34
C ASN A 584 -28.61 16.45 13.81
#